data_AF-A0A1E1W7U3-F1
#
_entry.id   AF-A0A1E1W7U3-F1
#
_cell.length_a   1.000
_cell.length_b   1.000
_cell.length_c   1.000
_cell.angle_alpha   90.00
_cell.angle_beta   90.00
_cell.angle_gamma   90.00
#
_symmetry.space_group_name_H-M   'P 1'
#
loop_
_entity.id
_entity.type
_entity.pdbx_description
1 polymer ?
#
loop_
_entity_poly.entity_id
_entity_poly.type
_entity_poly.pdbx_seq_one_letter_code
_entity_poly.pdbx_strand_id
1 'polypeptide(L)'
;RVKCRCLQLISELYPIYPEADRTSDMVTDAEAIIKLLGDYSNSEDARVRCEAFQSLLTLNERGQTLGAALYEPACAALADDYEIVREAALKLVWLLGNKYPENSVTLQDGETTIRMVDDAFIRMCSAVNDLCMAVRALACTLLGTTRAVSDRFLLQTLDKQLMSNMKKKRTAHERGAELVRSGAWASGRRWADDAPGALVETSC
;
A
#
# COMPACT_ATOMS: atom_id res chain seq x y z
N ARG A 1 -3.98 25.31 -1.60
CA ARG A 1 -4.83 25.82 -0.49
C ARG A 1 -6.28 26.04 -0.94
N VAL A 2 -6.57 26.98 -1.85
CA VAL A 2 -7.96 27.18 -2.34
C VAL A 2 -8.52 25.93 -3.01
N LYS A 3 -7.79 25.35 -3.98
CA LYS A 3 -8.21 24.11 -4.67
C LYS A 3 -8.57 22.98 -3.68
N CYS A 4 -7.67 22.66 -2.76
CA CYS A 4 -7.93 21.64 -1.74
C CYS A 4 -9.22 21.93 -0.96
N ARG A 5 -9.39 23.17 -0.47
CA ARG A 5 -10.60 23.53 0.29
C ARG A 5 -11.88 23.44 -0.55
N CYS A 6 -11.81 23.77 -1.84
CA CYS A 6 -12.95 23.61 -2.74
C CYS A 6 -13.31 22.13 -2.94
N LEU A 7 -12.34 21.25 -3.19
CA LEU A 7 -12.58 19.81 -3.36
C LEU A 7 -13.21 19.21 -2.09
N GLN A 8 -12.63 19.55 -0.93
CA GLN A 8 -13.16 19.15 0.36
C GLN A 8 -14.62 19.58 0.54
N LEU A 9 -14.93 20.86 0.33
CA LEU A 9 -16.29 21.39 0.47
C LEU A 9 -17.28 20.74 -0.52
N ILE A 10 -16.84 20.45 -1.75
CA ILE A 10 -17.65 19.71 -2.71
C ILE A 10 -17.98 18.33 -2.13
N SER A 11 -16.98 17.58 -1.64
CA SER A 11 -17.24 16.25 -1.07
C SER A 11 -18.05 16.24 0.22
N GLU A 12 -18.00 17.31 1.03
CA GLU A 12 -18.74 17.42 2.29
C GLU A 12 -20.19 17.88 2.06
N LEU A 13 -20.42 18.76 1.08
CA LEU A 13 -21.69 19.46 0.91
C LEU A 13 -22.49 19.00 -0.31
N TYR A 14 -21.90 18.27 -1.26
CA TYR A 14 -22.65 17.75 -2.40
C TYR A 14 -23.85 16.91 -1.91
N PRO A 15 -25.09 17.20 -2.36
CA PRO A 15 -26.27 16.47 -1.94
C PRO A 15 -26.24 15.03 -2.44
N ILE A 16 -26.45 14.06 -1.55
CA ILE A 16 -26.53 12.64 -1.92
C ILE A 16 -27.97 12.20 -1.72
N TYR A 17 -28.58 11.76 -2.83
CA TYR A 17 -29.95 11.27 -2.85
C TYR A 17 -29.97 9.74 -2.79
N PRO A 18 -30.94 9.14 -2.07
CA PRO A 18 -31.19 7.70 -2.13
C PRO A 18 -31.40 7.24 -3.58
N GLU A 19 -30.97 6.03 -3.92
CA GLU A 19 -31.05 5.54 -5.31
C GLU A 19 -32.48 5.55 -5.87
N ALA A 20 -33.49 5.30 -5.03
CA ALA A 20 -34.90 5.35 -5.42
C ALA A 20 -35.38 6.74 -5.86
N ASP A 21 -34.71 7.81 -5.43
CA ASP A 21 -35.12 9.20 -5.65
C ASP A 21 -34.28 9.89 -6.74
N ARG A 22 -33.26 9.21 -7.29
CA ARG A 22 -32.33 9.79 -8.27
C ARG A 22 -33.00 9.97 -9.63
N THR A 23 -33.06 11.20 -10.12
CA THR A 23 -33.42 11.50 -11.51
C THR A 23 -32.20 11.34 -12.43
N SER A 24 -32.42 11.26 -13.74
CA SER A 24 -31.34 11.20 -14.74
C SER A 24 -30.38 12.39 -14.62
N ASP A 25 -30.91 13.59 -14.37
CA ASP A 25 -30.11 14.80 -14.23
C ASP A 25 -29.23 14.73 -12.97
N MET A 26 -29.77 14.25 -11.85
CA MET A 26 -29.01 14.05 -10.61
C MET A 26 -27.87 13.04 -10.77
N VAL A 27 -28.10 11.96 -11.53
CA VAL A 27 -27.04 10.98 -11.84
C VAL A 27 -25.93 11.63 -12.67
N THR A 28 -26.31 12.38 -13.70
CA THR A 28 -25.36 13.08 -14.57
C THR A 28 -24.53 14.10 -13.80
N ASP A 29 -25.17 14.88 -12.92
CA ASP A 29 -24.48 15.82 -12.04
C ASP A 29 -23.50 15.13 -11.09
N ALA A 30 -23.89 13.98 -10.52
CA ALA A 30 -23.02 13.21 -9.64
C ALA A 30 -21.81 12.66 -10.38
N GLU A 31 -21.99 12.15 -11.60
CA GLU A 31 -20.90 11.70 -12.48
C GLU A 31 -19.97 12.86 -12.84
N ALA A 32 -20.50 14.05 -13.12
CA ALA A 32 -19.70 15.24 -13.39
C ALA A 32 -18.85 15.65 -12.18
N ILE A 33 -19.40 15.59 -10.97
CA ILE A 33 -18.65 15.86 -9.73
C ILE A 33 -17.57 14.81 -9.49
N ILE A 34 -17.89 13.52 -9.64
CA ILE A 34 -16.92 12.44 -9.49
C ILE A 34 -15.78 12.59 -10.51
N LYS A 35 -16.12 12.88 -11.76
CA LYS A 35 -15.14 13.14 -12.82
C LYS A 35 -14.25 14.33 -12.50
N LEU A 36 -14.84 15.44 -12.05
CA LEU A 36 -14.09 16.63 -11.64
C LEU A 36 -13.06 16.30 -10.56
N LEU A 37 -13.48 15.60 -9.50
CA LEU A 37 -12.58 15.17 -8.44
C LEU A 37 -11.49 14.23 -8.99
N GLY A 38 -11.87 13.26 -9.82
CA GLY A 38 -10.94 12.36 -10.50
C GLY A 38 -9.89 13.09 -11.34
N ASP A 39 -10.27 14.11 -12.10
CA ASP A 39 -9.35 14.90 -12.92
C ASP A 39 -8.30 15.63 -12.04
N TYR A 40 -8.68 16.11 -10.85
CA TYR A 40 -7.75 16.74 -9.90
C TYR A 40 -6.76 15.76 -9.25
N SER A 41 -6.97 14.44 -9.36
CA SER A 41 -5.97 13.45 -8.96
C SER A 41 -4.68 13.52 -9.78
N ASN A 42 -4.69 14.20 -10.94
CA ASN A 42 -3.52 14.44 -11.79
C ASN A 42 -2.91 15.84 -11.60
N SER A 43 -3.27 16.58 -10.55
CA SER A 43 -2.73 17.92 -10.30
C SER A 43 -1.22 17.91 -10.02
N GLU A 44 -0.51 18.95 -10.45
CA GLU A 44 0.92 19.14 -10.11
C GLU A 44 1.19 19.20 -8.58
N ASP A 45 0.27 19.76 -7.80
CA ASP A 45 0.40 19.87 -6.34
C ASP A 45 -0.08 18.57 -5.67
N ALA A 46 0.84 17.87 -4.99
CA ALA A 46 0.56 16.62 -4.29
C ALA A 46 -0.58 16.72 -3.26
N ARG A 47 -0.76 17.90 -2.64
CA ARG A 47 -1.86 18.12 -1.69
C ARG A 47 -3.21 18.18 -2.40
N VAL A 48 -3.25 18.65 -3.65
CA VAL A 48 -4.47 18.65 -4.46
C VAL A 48 -4.80 17.23 -4.91
N ARG A 49 -3.79 16.45 -5.32
CA ARG A 49 -3.98 15.02 -5.67
C ARG A 49 -4.50 14.21 -4.49
N CYS A 50 -3.87 14.38 -3.32
CA CYS A 50 -4.32 13.73 -2.09
C CYS A 50 -5.76 14.13 -1.76
N GLU A 51 -6.08 15.43 -1.78
CA GLU A 51 -7.42 15.92 -1.47
C GLU A 51 -8.47 15.41 -2.47
N ALA A 52 -8.13 15.25 -3.75
CA ALA A 52 -9.01 14.66 -4.75
C ALA A 52 -9.42 13.22 -4.36
N PHE A 53 -8.45 12.39 -3.97
CA PHE A 53 -8.75 11.04 -3.51
C PHE A 53 -9.51 11.03 -2.18
N GLN A 54 -9.16 11.88 -1.22
CA GLN A 54 -9.90 12.01 0.04
C GLN A 54 -11.35 12.43 -0.22
N SER A 55 -11.57 13.39 -1.12
CA SER A 55 -12.90 13.86 -1.50
C SER A 55 -13.75 12.74 -2.12
N LEU A 56 -13.16 11.88 -2.97
CA LEU A 56 -13.82 10.70 -3.51
C LEU A 56 -14.21 9.71 -2.39
N LEU A 57 -13.28 9.44 -1.46
CA LEU A 57 -13.55 8.58 -0.30
C LEU A 57 -14.69 9.14 0.56
N THR A 58 -14.66 10.43 0.88
CA THR A 58 -15.73 11.11 1.64
C THR A 58 -17.08 11.04 0.94
N LEU A 59 -17.13 11.22 -0.38
CA LEU A 59 -18.37 11.02 -1.12
C LEU A 59 -18.89 9.58 -0.96
N ASN A 60 -18.02 8.58 -1.03
CA ASN A 60 -18.44 7.20 -0.85
C ASN A 60 -18.92 6.91 0.58
N GLU A 61 -18.21 7.39 1.60
CA GLU A 61 -18.61 7.26 3.01
C GLU A 61 -19.99 7.86 3.27
N ARG A 62 -20.34 8.92 2.55
CA ARG A 62 -21.66 9.57 2.61
C ARG A 62 -22.74 8.88 1.74
N GLY A 63 -22.42 7.78 1.07
CA GLY A 63 -23.37 6.97 0.29
C GLY A 63 -23.36 7.19 -1.22
N GLN A 64 -22.41 7.97 -1.76
CA GLN A 64 -22.28 8.13 -3.20
C GLN A 64 -21.60 6.92 -3.83
N THR A 65 -22.16 6.46 -4.95
CA THR A 65 -21.61 5.33 -5.70
C THR A 65 -20.46 5.82 -6.59
N LEU A 66 -19.23 5.45 -6.24
CA LEU A 66 -18.06 5.62 -7.11
C LEU A 66 -17.99 4.50 -8.14
N GLY A 67 -17.71 4.84 -9.41
CA GLY A 67 -17.57 3.86 -10.50
C GLY A 67 -16.19 3.20 -10.59
N ALA A 68 -16.14 2.01 -11.21
CA ALA A 68 -14.92 1.21 -11.35
C ALA A 68 -13.82 1.88 -12.19
N ALA A 69 -14.16 2.84 -13.05
CA ALA A 69 -13.20 3.58 -13.89
C ALA A 69 -12.16 4.38 -13.08
N LEU A 70 -12.44 4.66 -11.80
CA LEU A 70 -11.48 5.32 -10.90
C LEU A 70 -10.35 4.40 -10.44
N TYR A 71 -10.46 3.10 -10.69
CA TYR A 71 -9.52 2.11 -10.19
C TYR A 71 -8.13 2.27 -10.80
N GLU A 72 -8.04 2.43 -12.13
CA GLU A 72 -6.76 2.57 -12.82
C GLU A 72 -6.01 3.85 -12.40
N PRO A 73 -6.63 5.05 -12.35
CA PRO A 73 -5.99 6.24 -11.80
C PRO A 73 -5.51 6.07 -10.35
N ALA A 74 -6.31 5.42 -9.50
CA ALA A 74 -5.91 5.15 -8.12
C ALA A 74 -4.70 4.20 -8.05
N CYS A 75 -4.67 3.17 -8.89
CA CYS A 75 -3.55 2.24 -9.01
C CYS A 75 -2.27 2.94 -9.49
N ALA A 76 -2.36 3.86 -10.43
CA ALA A 76 -1.21 4.64 -10.89
C ALA A 76 -0.65 5.53 -9.77
N ALA A 77 -1.52 6.13 -8.96
CA ALA A 77 -1.13 6.99 -7.84
C ALA A 77 -0.45 6.26 -6.66
N LEU A 78 -0.43 4.91 -6.65
CA LEU A 78 0.36 4.15 -5.68
C LEU A 78 1.88 4.33 -5.87
N ALA A 79 2.32 4.83 -7.03
CA ALA A 79 3.72 5.15 -7.31
C ALA A 79 4.06 6.63 -7.11
N ASP A 80 3.15 7.43 -6.53
CA ASP A 80 3.36 8.86 -6.31
C ASP A 80 4.55 9.13 -5.37
N ASP A 81 5.33 10.17 -5.65
CA ASP A 81 6.49 10.56 -4.82
C ASP A 81 6.08 10.89 -3.38
N TYR A 82 4.85 11.35 -3.16
CA TYR A 82 4.37 11.81 -1.86
C TYR A 82 3.51 10.75 -1.16
N GLU A 83 3.89 10.42 0.07
CA GLU A 83 3.23 9.39 0.87
C GLU A 83 1.75 9.69 1.15
N ILE A 84 1.37 10.97 1.26
CA ILE A 84 -0.03 11.37 1.49
C ILE A 84 -0.93 10.97 0.30
N VAL A 85 -0.40 11.00 -0.92
CA VAL A 85 -1.14 10.61 -2.13
C VAL A 85 -1.23 9.10 -2.18
N ARG A 86 -0.10 8.39 -1.95
CA ARG A 86 -0.07 6.92 -1.91
C ARG A 86 -1.03 6.36 -0.85
N GLU A 87 -1.11 6.99 0.32
CA GLU A 87 -2.03 6.59 1.39
C GLU A 87 -3.51 6.71 0.95
N ALA A 88 -3.89 7.86 0.38
CA ALA A 88 -5.25 8.08 -0.09
C ALA A 88 -5.62 7.17 -1.27
N ALA A 89 -4.70 7.00 -2.21
CA ALA A 89 -4.85 6.09 -3.35
C ALA A 89 -5.02 4.63 -2.89
N LEU A 90 -4.25 4.18 -1.89
CA LEU A 90 -4.35 2.82 -1.36
C LEU A 90 -5.72 2.53 -0.74
N LYS A 91 -6.31 3.49 -0.03
CA LYS A 91 -7.69 3.37 0.48
C LYS A 91 -8.69 3.23 -0.66
N LEU A 92 -8.54 4.02 -1.73
CA LEU A 92 -9.44 3.98 -2.87
C LEU A 92 -9.31 2.67 -3.68
N VAL A 93 -8.10 2.15 -3.86
CA VAL A 93 -7.83 0.84 -4.47
C VAL A 93 -8.51 -0.27 -3.68
N TRP A 94 -8.35 -0.29 -2.35
CA TRP A 94 -9.04 -1.26 -1.48
C TRP A 94 -10.56 -1.15 -1.59
N LEU A 95 -11.10 0.07 -1.57
CA LEU A 95 -12.54 0.33 -1.64
C LEU A 95 -13.13 -0.20 -2.95
N LEU A 96 -12.53 0.16 -4.08
CA LEU A 96 -13.00 -0.24 -5.41
C LEU A 96 -12.80 -1.74 -5.65
N GLY A 97 -11.69 -2.32 -5.19
CA GLY A 97 -11.43 -3.75 -5.29
C GLY A 97 -12.43 -4.61 -4.53
N ASN A 98 -12.85 -4.18 -3.33
CA ASN A 98 -13.93 -4.88 -2.60
C ASN A 98 -15.32 -4.64 -3.20
N LYS A 99 -15.54 -3.48 -3.82
CA LYS A 99 -16.84 -3.12 -4.40
C LYS A 99 -17.11 -3.79 -5.74
N TYR A 100 -16.07 -3.95 -6.56
CA TYR A 100 -16.16 -4.50 -7.91
C TYR A 100 -15.25 -5.73 -8.08
N PRO A 101 -15.38 -6.77 -7.22
CA PRO A 101 -14.37 -7.81 -7.12
C PRO A 101 -14.15 -8.60 -8.40
N GLU A 102 -15.23 -8.85 -9.14
CA GLU A 102 -15.22 -9.65 -10.38
C GLU A 102 -14.88 -8.83 -11.64
N ASN A 103 -14.72 -7.51 -11.53
CA ASN A 103 -14.29 -6.71 -12.68
C ASN A 103 -12.89 -7.17 -13.11
N SER A 104 -12.68 -7.31 -14.42
CA SER A 104 -11.38 -7.68 -14.96
C SER A 104 -10.50 -6.43 -15.12
N VAL A 105 -9.24 -6.55 -14.72
CA VAL A 105 -8.19 -5.54 -14.88
C VAL A 105 -7.09 -6.14 -15.74
N THR A 106 -6.68 -5.41 -16.77
CA THR A 106 -5.55 -5.79 -17.62
C THR A 106 -4.24 -5.37 -16.95
N LEU A 107 -3.29 -6.29 -16.87
CA LEU A 107 -1.96 -6.03 -16.33
C LEU A 107 -1.12 -5.20 -17.32
N GLN A 108 0.05 -4.75 -16.87
CA GLN A 108 0.96 -3.91 -17.65
C GLN A 108 1.49 -4.59 -18.93
N ASP A 109 1.42 -5.91 -19.02
CA ASP A 109 1.77 -6.67 -20.23
C ASP A 109 0.72 -6.54 -21.34
N GLY A 110 -0.46 -5.98 -21.05
CA GLY A 110 -1.55 -5.78 -22.00
C GLY A 110 -2.32 -7.06 -22.38
N GLU A 111 -1.89 -8.22 -21.91
CA GLU A 111 -2.42 -9.53 -22.30
C GLU A 111 -3.06 -10.25 -21.12
N THR A 112 -2.46 -10.15 -19.94
CA THR A 112 -2.93 -10.86 -18.76
C THR A 112 -4.05 -10.07 -18.10
N THR A 113 -5.18 -10.72 -17.86
CA THR A 113 -6.28 -10.15 -17.08
C THR A 113 -6.42 -10.87 -15.75
N ILE A 114 -6.71 -10.10 -14.70
CA ILE A 114 -6.99 -10.63 -13.37
C ILE A 114 -8.22 -9.94 -12.77
N ARG A 115 -8.83 -10.56 -11.77
CA ARG A 115 -9.94 -9.96 -11.03
C ARG A 115 -9.44 -8.74 -10.25
N MET A 116 -10.24 -7.68 -10.21
CA MET A 116 -9.88 -6.41 -9.56
C MET A 116 -9.57 -6.60 -8.07
N VAL A 117 -10.30 -7.48 -7.37
CA VAL A 117 -10.02 -7.77 -5.96
C VAL A 117 -8.65 -8.43 -5.76
N ASP A 118 -8.25 -9.30 -6.69
CA ASP A 118 -6.97 -9.99 -6.65
C ASP A 118 -5.82 -9.02 -6.98
N ASP A 119 -6.01 -8.15 -7.98
CA ASP A 119 -5.07 -7.06 -8.30
C ASP A 119 -4.90 -6.10 -7.12
N ALA A 120 -6.00 -5.66 -6.51
CA ALA A 120 -6.00 -4.77 -5.36
C ALA A 120 -5.22 -5.41 -4.21
N PHE A 121 -5.45 -6.70 -3.95
CA PHE A 121 -4.74 -7.45 -2.92
C PHE A 121 -3.23 -7.50 -3.17
N ILE A 122 -2.78 -7.78 -4.40
CA ILE A 122 -1.35 -7.77 -4.77
C ILE A 122 -0.73 -6.39 -4.54
N ARG A 123 -1.44 -5.32 -4.88
CA ARG A 123 -0.99 -3.94 -4.66
C ARG A 123 -0.87 -3.60 -3.18
N MET A 124 -1.82 -4.05 -2.36
CA MET A 124 -1.73 -3.92 -0.89
C MET A 124 -0.55 -4.70 -0.32
N CYS A 125 -0.28 -5.93 -0.79
CA CYS A 125 0.90 -6.70 -0.41
C CYS A 125 2.20 -5.97 -0.76
N SER A 126 2.23 -5.31 -1.92
CA SER A 126 3.38 -4.48 -2.33
C SER A 126 3.55 -3.27 -1.41
N ALA A 127 2.45 -2.59 -1.05
CA ALA A 127 2.44 -1.42 -0.17
C ALA A 127 2.88 -1.71 1.28
N VAL A 128 2.88 -2.96 1.74
CA VAL A 128 3.50 -3.35 3.03
C VAL A 128 5.01 -3.09 3.05
N ASN A 129 5.64 -2.93 1.88
CA ASN A 129 7.05 -2.59 1.74
C ASN A 129 7.28 -1.09 1.42
N ASP A 130 6.27 -0.23 1.57
CA ASP A 130 6.41 1.21 1.33
C ASP A 130 7.49 1.87 2.20
N LEU A 131 8.14 2.90 1.68
CA LEU A 131 9.16 3.68 2.40
C LEU A 131 8.59 4.33 3.67
N CYS A 132 7.35 4.80 3.61
CA CYS A 132 6.66 5.44 4.72
C CYS A 132 6.02 4.41 5.65
N MET A 133 6.28 4.54 6.96
CA MET A 133 5.68 3.68 7.98
C MET A 133 4.15 3.75 8.02
N ALA A 134 3.56 4.94 7.77
CA ALA A 134 2.11 5.13 7.81
C ALA A 134 1.41 4.36 6.68
N VAL A 135 1.96 4.41 5.46
CA VAL A 135 1.44 3.67 4.31
C VAL A 135 1.53 2.16 4.55
N ARG A 136 2.64 1.67 5.13
CA ARG A 136 2.79 0.25 5.52
C ARG A 136 1.76 -0.19 6.54
N ALA A 137 1.56 0.60 7.60
CA ALA A 137 0.58 0.29 8.62
C ALA A 137 -0.83 0.20 8.04
N LEU A 138 -1.19 1.17 7.19
CA LEU A 138 -2.46 1.16 6.47
C LEU A 138 -2.60 -0.07 5.57
N ALA A 139 -1.58 -0.41 4.78
CA ALA A 139 -1.59 -1.58 3.92
C ALA A 139 -1.89 -2.86 4.71
N CYS A 140 -1.25 -3.06 5.86
CA CYS A 140 -1.53 -4.20 6.74
C CYS A 140 -2.98 -4.21 7.25
N THR A 141 -3.54 -3.05 7.62
CA THR A 141 -4.94 -2.92 8.04
C THR A 141 -5.90 -3.30 6.90
N LEU A 142 -5.65 -2.80 5.69
CA LEU A 142 -6.51 -3.06 4.52
C LEU A 142 -6.43 -4.52 4.07
N LEU A 143 -5.24 -5.13 4.09
CA LEU A 143 -5.06 -6.57 3.83
C LEU A 143 -5.94 -7.42 4.75
N GLY A 144 -5.97 -7.11 6.04
CA GLY A 144 -6.77 -7.84 7.03
C GLY A 144 -8.30 -7.72 6.85
N THR A 145 -8.76 -6.81 5.99
CA THR A 145 -10.19 -6.54 5.77
C THR A 145 -10.66 -6.80 4.34
N THR A 146 -9.74 -7.15 3.43
CA THR A 146 -10.07 -7.48 2.04
C THR A 146 -10.79 -8.82 1.99
N ARG A 147 -11.87 -8.92 1.21
CA ARG A 147 -12.68 -10.14 1.08
C ARG A 147 -12.66 -10.62 -0.37
N ALA A 148 -13.10 -11.85 -0.62
CA ALA A 148 -13.26 -12.44 -1.96
C ALA A 148 -11.97 -12.58 -2.80
N VAL A 149 -10.79 -12.45 -2.17
CA VAL A 149 -9.50 -12.75 -2.80
C VAL A 149 -9.38 -14.24 -3.09
N SER A 150 -8.85 -14.61 -4.25
CA SER A 150 -8.61 -16.01 -4.62
C SER A 150 -7.60 -16.66 -3.66
N ASP A 151 -7.87 -17.90 -3.27
CA ASP A 151 -6.98 -18.70 -2.40
C ASP A 151 -5.54 -18.73 -2.90
N ARG A 152 -5.31 -18.78 -4.22
CA ARG A 152 -3.96 -18.77 -4.80
C ARG A 152 -3.13 -17.56 -4.36
N PHE A 153 -3.74 -16.37 -4.28
CA PHE A 153 -3.03 -15.14 -3.89
C PHE A 153 -2.84 -15.04 -2.38
N LEU A 154 -3.82 -15.54 -1.60
CA LEU A 154 -3.70 -15.66 -0.15
C LEU A 154 -2.54 -16.60 0.22
N LEU A 155 -2.52 -17.80 -0.36
CA LEU A 155 -1.49 -18.80 -0.11
C LEU A 155 -0.12 -18.34 -0.60
N GLN A 156 -0.03 -17.69 -1.78
CA GLN A 156 1.23 -17.14 -2.29
C GLN A 156 1.78 -16.04 -1.38
N THR A 157 0.92 -15.17 -0.82
CA THR A 157 1.35 -14.10 0.09
C THR A 157 1.85 -14.66 1.42
N LEU A 158 1.27 -15.76 1.88
CA LEU A 158 1.67 -16.46 3.10
C LEU A 158 2.82 -17.45 2.87
N ASP A 159 3.27 -17.65 1.62
CA ASP A 159 4.31 -18.61 1.32
C ASP A 159 5.68 -18.21 1.90
N LYS A 160 6.42 -19.24 2.31
CA LYS A 160 7.58 -19.18 3.19
C LYS A 160 8.75 -18.36 2.63
N GLN A 161 8.82 -18.20 1.31
CA GLN A 161 9.86 -17.43 0.63
C GLN A 161 9.71 -15.92 0.84
N LEU A 162 8.48 -15.38 0.86
CA LEU A 162 8.20 -13.96 1.10
C LEU A 162 8.36 -13.58 2.59
N MET A 163 7.86 -14.41 3.50
CA MET A 163 7.98 -14.21 4.95
C MET A 163 9.43 -14.30 5.46
N SER A 164 10.34 -14.90 4.70
CA SER A 164 11.77 -14.96 5.04
C SER A 164 12.44 -13.58 5.02
N ASN A 165 12.00 -12.68 4.14
CA ASN A 165 12.49 -11.31 4.02
C ASN A 165 11.90 -10.35 5.06
N MET A 166 10.75 -10.70 5.64
CA MET A 166 10.12 -9.98 6.76
C MET A 166 10.69 -10.36 8.14
N LYS A 167 11.56 -11.37 8.23
CA LYS A 167 12.33 -11.61 9.46
C LYS A 167 13.15 -10.37 9.75
N LYS A 168 13.07 -9.84 10.98
CA LYS A 168 13.93 -8.74 11.44
C LYS A 168 15.38 -9.04 11.05
N LYS A 169 15.93 -8.31 10.07
CA LYS A 169 17.37 -8.29 9.85
C LYS A 169 17.95 -7.65 11.10
N ARG A 170 18.61 -8.45 11.95
CA ARG A 170 19.34 -7.94 13.12
C ARG A 170 20.18 -6.75 12.69
N THR A 171 20.13 -5.65 13.43
CA THR A 171 20.94 -4.47 13.13
C THR A 171 22.43 -4.83 13.22
N ALA A 172 23.29 -4.07 12.54
CA ALA A 172 24.74 -4.29 12.65
C ALA A 172 25.22 -4.26 14.11
N HIS A 173 24.60 -3.42 14.93
CA HIS A 173 24.84 -3.33 16.36
C HIS A 173 24.43 -4.60 17.12
N GLU A 174 23.25 -5.16 16.84
CA GLU A 174 22.81 -6.43 17.44
C GLU A 174 23.70 -7.61 17.03
N ARG A 175 24.15 -7.65 15.78
CA ARG A 175 25.11 -8.68 15.30
C ARG A 175 26.46 -8.51 15.99
N GLY A 176 26.96 -7.28 16.10
CA GLY A 176 28.23 -6.97 16.77
C GLY A 176 28.21 -7.37 18.24
N ALA A 177 27.12 -7.06 18.97
CA ALA A 177 26.98 -7.41 20.37
C ALA A 177 26.98 -8.93 20.61
N GLU A 178 26.43 -9.72 19.69
CA GLU A 178 26.43 -11.18 19.76
C GLU A 178 27.79 -11.79 19.41
N LEU A 179 28.52 -11.22 18.44
CA LEU A 179 29.90 -11.60 18.16
C LEU A 179 30.81 -11.38 19.37
N VAL A 180 30.70 -10.22 20.01
CA VAL A 180 31.44 -9.92 21.25
C VAL A 180 31.03 -10.86 22.38
N ARG A 181 29.72 -11.13 22.54
CA ARG A 181 29.23 -12.04 23.59
C ARG A 181 29.64 -13.51 23.36
N SER A 182 29.72 -13.95 22.11
CA SER A 182 30.07 -15.32 21.75
C SER A 182 31.56 -15.62 21.85
N GLY A 183 32.41 -14.59 22.03
CA GLY A 183 33.86 -14.76 22.12
C GLY A 183 34.48 -15.29 20.83
N ALA A 184 33.84 -15.00 19.69
CA ALA A 184 34.24 -15.48 18.37
C ALA A 184 34.58 -14.32 17.45
N TRP A 185 35.59 -14.52 16.61
CA TRP A 185 35.92 -13.65 15.51
C TRP A 185 34.86 -13.74 14.41
N ALA A 186 34.78 -12.71 13.56
CA ALA A 186 33.94 -12.73 12.36
C ALA A 186 34.28 -13.86 11.37
N SER A 187 35.47 -14.43 11.49
CA SER A 187 35.92 -15.62 10.75
C SER A 187 35.42 -16.95 11.33
N GLY A 188 34.74 -16.94 12.48
CA GLY A 188 34.23 -18.13 13.17
C GLY A 188 35.21 -18.80 14.15
N ARG A 189 36.46 -18.31 14.27
CA ARG A 189 37.44 -18.79 15.25
C ARG A 189 37.15 -18.22 16.65
N ARG A 190 37.41 -18.95 17.72
CA ARG A 190 37.21 -18.45 19.09
C ARG A 190 38.44 -17.67 19.55
N TRP A 191 38.25 -16.66 20.39
CA TRP A 191 39.36 -15.84 20.92
C TRP A 191 40.37 -16.67 21.73
N ALA A 192 39.90 -17.74 22.37
CA ALA A 192 40.74 -18.65 23.14
C ALA A 192 41.71 -19.49 22.27
N ASP A 193 41.45 -19.59 20.96
CA ASP A 193 42.26 -20.38 20.04
C ASP A 193 43.52 -19.63 19.56
N ASP A 194 43.63 -18.32 19.84
CA ASP A 194 44.78 -17.46 19.52
C ASP A 194 45.81 -17.37 20.66
N ALA A 195 45.74 -18.26 21.66
CA ALA A 195 46.70 -18.28 22.75
C ALA A 195 48.08 -18.72 22.23
N PRO A 196 49.16 -17.94 22.46
CA PRO A 196 50.50 -18.31 22.00
C PRO A 196 50.93 -19.63 22.66
N GLY A 197 51.29 -20.60 21.82
CA GLY A 197 51.76 -21.92 22.21
C GLY A 197 53.05 -21.87 23.06
N ALA A 198 53.19 -22.89 23.91
CA ALA A 198 54.12 -23.00 25.02
C ALA A 198 55.58 -22.60 24.75
N LEU A 199 56.22 -22.10 25.82
CA LEU A 199 57.65 -21.80 25.94
C LEU A 199 58.51 -22.95 25.39
N VAL A 200 59.39 -22.62 24.45
CA VAL A 200 60.41 -23.54 23.94
C VAL A 200 61.35 -23.89 25.09
N GLU A 201 61.36 -25.16 25.53
CA GLU A 201 62.35 -25.65 26.48
C GLU A 201 63.74 -25.53 25.85
N THR A 202 64.59 -24.68 26.42
CA THR A 202 66.00 -24.61 26.10
C THR A 202 66.74 -25.72 26.86
N SER A 203 67.16 -26.75 26.13
CA SER A 203 67.99 -27.85 26.63
C SER A 203 69.34 -27.35 27.16
N CYS A 204 69.79 -27.93 28.27
CA CYS A 204 71.13 -27.78 28.84
C CYS A 204 71.94 -29.05 28.55
#